data_AF-A0A933E259-F1
#
_entry.id   AF-A0A933E259-F1
#
_cell.length_a   1.000
_cell.length_b   1.000
_cell.length_c   1.000
_cell.angle_alpha   90.00
_cell.angle_beta   90.00
_cell.angle_gamma   90.00
#
_symmetry.space_group_name_H-M   'P 1'
#
loop_
_entity.id
_entity.type
_entity.pdbx_description
1 polymer ?
#
loop_
_entity_poly.entity_id
_entity_poly.type
_entity_poly.pdbx_seq_one_letter_code
_entity_poly.pdbx_strand_id
1 'polypeptide(L)'
;MLTIDMVGLSETDIEKIVADRCSRYGRIANVRVVRSTAAAGFAVALVRMATARTLDRLVAQVGAVKARSTAIIRLEQESRLK
;
A
#
# COMPACT_ATOMS: atom_id res chain seq x y z
N MET A 1 3.80 7.33 2.20
CA MET A 1 4.14 6.69 0.92
C MET A 1 4.91 5.39 1.17
N LEU A 2 4.77 4.37 0.31
CA LEU A 2 5.61 3.17 0.35
C LEU A 2 6.41 3.05 -0.94
N THR A 3 7.68 2.69 -0.82
CA THR A 3 8.56 2.45 -1.96
C THR A 3 8.71 0.94 -2.17
N ILE A 4 8.41 0.45 -3.37
CA ILE A 4 8.43 -0.97 -3.74
C ILE A 4 9.05 -1.12 -5.13
N ASP A 5 9.94 -2.08 -5.33
CA ASP A 5 10.32 -2.50 -6.68
C ASP A 5 9.14 -3.24 -7.34
N MET A 6 8.39 -2.54 -8.18
CA MET A 6 7.18 -3.07 -8.84
C MET A 6 7.50 -3.70 -10.21
N VAL A 7 8.75 -3.63 -10.68
CA VAL A 7 9.15 -4.14 -11.99
C VAL A 7 8.97 -5.66 -12.03
N GLY A 8 8.22 -6.14 -13.03
CA GLY A 8 7.99 -7.57 -13.23
C GLY A 8 7.05 -8.23 -12.22
N LEU A 9 6.58 -7.50 -11.19
CA LEU A 9 5.59 -8.03 -10.26
C LEU A 9 4.20 -8.04 -10.90
N SER A 10 3.33 -8.94 -10.45
CA SER A 10 1.89 -8.84 -10.68
C SER A 10 1.23 -7.90 -9.66
N GLU A 11 -0.05 -7.55 -9.84
CA GLU A 11 -0.80 -6.82 -8.81
C GLU A 11 -0.91 -7.63 -7.51
N THR A 12 -1.16 -8.94 -7.63
CA THR A 12 -1.23 -9.88 -6.51
C THR A 12 0.08 -9.94 -5.71
N ASP A 13 1.24 -9.88 -6.38
CA ASP A 13 2.53 -9.89 -5.68
C ASP A 13 2.77 -8.58 -4.93
N ILE A 14 2.39 -7.45 -5.52
CA ILE A 14 2.42 -6.16 -4.82
C ILE A 14 1.47 -6.18 -3.63
N GLU A 15 0.26 -6.73 -3.77
CA GLU A 15 -0.69 -6.85 -2.66
C GLU A 15 -0.10 -7.64 -1.49
N LYS A 16 0.61 -8.74 -1.75
CA LYS A 16 1.31 -9.52 -0.71
C LYS A 16 2.39 -8.68 -0.03
N ILE A 17 3.22 -7.96 -0.77
CA ILE A 17 4.27 -7.10 -0.20
C ILE A 17 3.67 -5.98 0.64
N VAL A 18 2.60 -5.34 0.16
CA VAL A 18 1.88 -4.31 0.89
C VAL A 18 1.27 -4.88 2.17
N ALA A 19 0.65 -6.07 2.07
CA ALA A 19 0.06 -6.74 3.22
C ALA A 19 1.12 -7.06 4.28
N ASP A 20 2.26 -7.64 3.88
CA ASP A 20 3.36 -7.97 4.76
C ASP A 20 3.88 -6.71 5.49
N ARG A 21 4.18 -5.63 4.74
CA ARG A 21 4.64 -4.37 5.32
C ARG A 21 3.60 -3.69 6.22
N CYS A 22 2.31 -3.82 5.92
CA CYS A 22 1.24 -3.19 6.71
C CYS A 22 0.84 -4.04 7.92
N SER A 23 1.17 -5.34 7.94
CA SER A 23 0.80 -6.27 9.01
C SER A 23 1.37 -5.87 10.38
N ARG A 24 2.52 -5.19 10.39
CA ARG A 24 3.15 -4.64 11.60
C ARG A 24 2.28 -3.62 12.36
N TYR A 25 1.31 -3.02 11.69
CA TYR A 25 0.38 -2.05 12.29
C TYR A 25 -0.90 -2.70 12.83
N GLY A 26 -1.12 -3.98 12.52
CA GLY A 26 -2.22 -4.80 13.01
C GLY A 26 -2.83 -5.69 11.92
N ARG A 27 -3.90 -6.39 12.28
CA ARG A 27 -4.59 -7.30 11.37
C ARG A 27 -5.21 -6.55 10.19
N ILE A 28 -4.90 -7.04 8.99
CA ILE A 28 -5.45 -6.56 7.73
C ILE A 28 -6.71 -7.35 7.41
N ALA A 29 -7.76 -6.67 6.96
CA ALA A 29 -8.99 -7.29 6.48
C ALA A 29 -8.95 -7.52 4.97
N ASN A 30 -8.40 -6.56 4.21
CA ASN A 30 -8.26 -6.68 2.76
C ASN A 30 -7.16 -5.73 2.25
N VAL A 31 -6.45 -6.15 1.21
CA VAL A 31 -5.56 -5.30 0.41
C VAL A 31 -6.01 -5.41 -1.04
N ARG A 32 -6.02 -4.28 -1.74
CA ARG A 32 -6.17 -4.24 -3.19
C ARG A 32 -5.19 -3.27 -3.79
N VAL A 33 -4.53 -3.64 -4.87
CA VAL A 33 -3.65 -2.73 -5.63
C VAL A 33 -4.33 -2.31 -6.92
N VAL A 34 -4.18 -1.03 -7.26
CA VAL A 34 -4.62 -0.47 -8.53
C VAL A 34 -3.40 0.15 -9.19
N ARG A 35 -2.97 -0.40 -10.32
CA ARG A 35 -1.92 0.21 -11.12
C ARG A 35 -2.47 1.35 -11.95
N SER A 36 -1.71 2.44 -12.01
CA SER A 36 -2.01 3.50 -12.96
C SER A 36 -1.63 3.03 -14.35
N THR A 37 -2.60 3.02 -15.27
CA THR A 37 -2.35 2.82 -16.70
C THR A 37 -1.85 4.10 -17.37
N ALA A 38 -2.02 5.26 -16.72
CA ALA A 38 -1.75 6.58 -17.29
C ALA A 38 -0.34 7.12 -17.00
N ALA A 39 0.35 6.64 -15.95
CA ALA A 39 1.76 6.93 -15.78
C ALA A 39 2.49 5.72 -15.20
N ALA A 40 3.51 5.28 -15.94
CA ALA A 40 4.41 4.22 -15.50
C ALA A 40 5.12 4.65 -14.21
N GLY A 41 5.26 3.72 -13.25
CA GLY A 41 6.06 3.92 -12.04
C GLY A 41 5.30 4.29 -10.77
N PHE A 42 3.97 4.39 -10.80
CA PHE A 42 3.18 4.52 -9.57
C PHE A 42 1.97 3.59 -9.54
N ALA A 43 1.64 3.11 -8.34
CA ALA A 43 0.43 2.37 -8.06
C ALA A 43 -0.22 2.87 -6.76
N VAL A 44 -1.47 2.49 -6.53
CA VAL A 44 -2.19 2.82 -5.30
C VAL A 44 -2.60 1.54 -4.61
N ALA A 45 -2.23 1.41 -3.34
CA ALA A 45 -2.75 0.35 -2.48
C ALA A 45 -3.92 0.87 -1.64
N LEU A 46 -5.00 0.09 -1.65
CA LEU A 46 -6.15 0.25 -0.79
C LEU A 46 -6.04 -0.80 0.32
N VAL A 47 -5.75 -0.35 1.53
CA VAL A 47 -5.56 -1.24 2.69
C VAL A 47 -6.68 -1.04 3.69
N ARG A 48 -7.52 -2.05 3.86
CA ARG A 48 -8.56 -2.08 4.89
C ARG A 48 -8.03 -2.84 6.10
N MET A 49 -7.96 -2.17 7.24
CA MET A 49 -7.57 -2.79 8.50
C MET A 49 -8.78 -3.38 9.23
N ALA A 50 -8.56 -4.36 10.10
CA ALA A 50 -9.62 -5.00 10.88
C ALA A 50 -10.29 -4.05 11.89
N THR A 51 -9.57 -3.02 12.36
CA THR A 51 -10.07 -2.05 13.34
C THR A 51 -9.71 -0.62 12.96
N ALA A 52 -10.50 0.36 13.42
CA ALA A 52 -10.19 1.78 13.20
C ALA A 52 -8.85 2.17 13.84
N ARG A 53 -8.52 1.63 15.02
CA ARG A 53 -7.26 1.93 15.73
C ARG A 53 -6.01 1.45 14.96
N THR A 54 -6.09 0.30 14.29
CA THR A 54 -4.98 -0.18 13.45
C THR A 54 -4.86 0.62 12.15
N LEU A 55 -5.99 1.06 11.60
CA LEU A 55 -6.02 1.99 10.47
C LEU A 55 -5.38 3.34 10.80
N ASP A 56 -5.74 3.95 11.94
CA ASP A 56 -5.21 5.25 12.34
C ASP A 56 -3.69 5.20 12.56
N ARG A 57 -3.18 4.10 13.15
CA ARG A 57 -1.74 3.86 13.26
C ARG A 57 -1.06 3.73 11.91
N LEU A 58 -1.63 2.96 10.99
CA LEU A 58 -1.11 2.80 9.63
C LEU A 58 -1.03 4.16 8.93
N VAL A 59 -2.09 4.96 9.00
CA VAL A 59 -2.17 6.30 8.38
C VAL A 59 -1.10 7.23 8.93
N ALA A 60 -0.99 7.32 10.26
CA ALA A 60 -0.02 8.19 10.92
C ALA A 60 1.43 7.82 10.61
N GLN A 61 1.74 6.52 10.50
CA GLN A 61 3.11 6.04 10.33
C GLN A 61 3.55 5.97 8.86
N VAL A 62 2.64 5.64 7.96
CA VAL A 62 2.95 5.52 6.53
C VAL A 62 2.71 6.83 5.80
N GLY A 63 2.00 7.81 6.37
CA GLY A 63 1.59 9.01 5.64
C GLY A 63 0.62 8.66 4.51
N ALA A 64 -0.36 7.82 4.84
CA ALA A 64 -1.43 7.41 3.93
C ALA A 64 -2.62 8.40 4.02
N VAL A 65 -3.49 8.41 3.02
CA VAL A 65 -4.76 9.14 3.10
C VAL A 65 -5.84 8.20 3.62
N LYS A 66 -6.60 8.63 4.63
CA LYS A 66 -7.72 7.85 5.17
C LYS A 66 -9.01 8.16 4.42
N ALA A 67 -9.68 7.13 3.93
CA ALA A 67 -11.03 7.21 3.36
C ALA A 67 -11.94 6.17 4.03
N ARG A 68 -12.84 6.63 4.92
CA ARG A 68 -13.68 5.76 5.76
C ARG A 68 -12.84 4.74 6.56
N SER A 69 -12.94 3.46 6.21
CA SER A 69 -12.24 2.33 6.84
C SER A 69 -11.03 1.83 6.04
N THR A 70 -10.61 2.56 5.01
CA THR A 70 -9.52 2.20 4.11
C THR A 70 -8.42 3.24 4.14
N ALA A 71 -7.16 2.80 4.21
CA ALA A 71 -5.99 3.62 3.93
C ALA A 71 -5.67 3.53 2.45
N ILE A 72 -5.48 4.70 1.84
CA ILE A 72 -5.04 4.87 0.46
C ILE A 72 -3.55 5.22 0.51
N ILE A 73 -2.72 4.29 0.05
CA ILE A 73 -1.26 4.40 0.09
C ILE A 73 -0.76 4.53 -1.33
N ARG A 74 -0.09 5.64 -1.63
CA ARG A 74 0.70 5.77 -2.86
C ARG A 74 1.91 4.86 -2.78
N LEU A 75 2.06 4.01 -3.79
CA LEU A 75 3.21 3.15 -4.03
C LEU A 75 4.07 3.80 -5.11
N GLU A 76 5.34 3.98 -4.80
CA GLU A 76 6.32 4.48 -5.75
C GLU A 76 7.31 3.39 -6.14
N GLN A 77 7.66 3.37 -7.42
CA GLN A 77 8.69 2.49 -7.93
C GLN A 77 10.00 2.81 -7.23
N GLU A 78 10.61 1.80 -6.64
CA GLU A 78 11.97 1.90 -6.14
C GLU A 78 12.90 2.26 -7.30
N SER A 79 13.40 3.49 -7.27
CA SER A 79 14.38 3.96 -8.23
C SER A 79 15.70 3.29 -7.85
N ARG A 80 16.14 2.32 -8.65
CA ARG A 80 17.53 1.83 -8.58
C ARG A 80 18.42 2.99 -9.02
N LEU A 81 18.84 3.83 -8.08
CA LEU A 81 20.01 4.67 -8.28
C LEU A 81 21.16 3.71 -8.56
N LYS A 82 21.66 3.75 -9.80
CA LYS A 82 22.87 3.03 -10.22
C LYS A 82 24.08 3.56 -9.49
#